data_AF-A0A1V5AZD2-F1
#
_entry.id   AF-A0A1V5AZD2-F1
#
_cell.length_a   1.000
_cell.length_b   1.000
_cell.length_c   1.000
_cell.angle_alpha   90.00
_cell.angle_beta   90.00
_cell.angle_gamma   90.00
#
_symmetry.space_group_name_H-M   'P 1'
#
loop_
_entity.id
_entity.type
_entity.pdbx_description
1 polymer ?
#
loop_
_entity_poly.entity_id
_entity_poly.type
_entity_poly.pdbx_seq_one_letter_code
_entity_poly.pdbx_strand_id
1 'polypeptide(L)'
;MAFSDRKAFDKNILVKTIQTMNQHLPSKRLSLKDLLAMEKPGIKGKDNTFFVMEKKELDLVSGSLPRFLWGRLRLPLLIEMSPDFGNGAARIQGEAETEVVSKILGKQRPQGKQIIIYLPEVRELRRRLPTTTQYAFVTNIRDRDID
;
A
#
# COMPACT_ATOMS: atom_id res chain seq x y z
N MET A 1 -7.67 7.65 -37.50
CA MET A 1 -6.46 8.17 -36.81
C MET A 1 -6.81 9.03 -35.60
N ALA A 2 -7.56 10.13 -35.73
CA ALA A 2 -7.84 11.08 -34.62
C ALA A 2 -8.43 10.49 -33.31
N PHE A 3 -9.23 9.41 -33.37
CA PHE A 3 -9.80 8.76 -32.18
C PHE A 3 -8.80 7.92 -31.39
N SER A 4 -7.77 7.38 -32.05
CA SER A 4 -6.70 6.61 -31.40
C SER A 4 -5.74 7.53 -30.65
N ASP A 5 -5.41 8.67 -31.26
CA ASP A 5 -4.48 9.65 -30.69
C ASP A 5 -5.05 10.32 -29.43
N ARG A 6 -6.37 10.59 -29.39
CA ARG A 6 -7.04 11.14 -28.20
C ARG A 6 -7.01 10.16 -27.02
N LYS A 7 -7.31 8.87 -27.23
CA LYS A 7 -7.22 7.83 -26.18
C LYS A 7 -5.80 7.67 -25.63
N ALA A 8 -4.80 7.70 -26.51
CA ALA A 8 -3.39 7.61 -26.11
C ALA A 8 -2.94 8.84 -25.29
N PHE A 9 -3.42 10.03 -25.65
CA PHE A 9 -3.16 11.28 -24.92
C PHE A 9 -3.77 11.25 -23.51
N ASP A 10 -5.03 10.82 -23.38
CA ASP A 10 -5.73 10.70 -22.09
C ASP A 10 -5.05 9.68 -21.17
N LYS A 11 -4.58 8.55 -21.72
CA LYS A 11 -3.81 7.52 -21.02
C LYS A 11 -2.49 8.08 -20.46
N ASN A 12 -1.77 8.87 -21.26
CA ASN A 12 -0.50 9.48 -20.84
C ASN A 12 -0.69 10.54 -19.74
N ILE A 13 -1.76 11.33 -19.81
CA ILE A 13 -2.10 12.30 -18.76
C ILE A 13 -2.41 11.56 -17.46
N LEU A 14 -3.29 10.54 -17.50
CA LEU A 14 -3.67 9.77 -16.33
C LEU A 14 -2.47 9.12 -15.64
N VAL A 15 -1.57 8.51 -16.41
CA VAL A 15 -0.32 7.92 -15.87
C VAL A 15 0.55 8.98 -15.21
N LYS A 16 0.74 10.15 -15.83
CA LYS A 16 1.52 11.25 -15.24
C LYS A 16 0.87 11.78 -13.97
N THR A 17 -0.45 11.95 -13.95
CA THR A 17 -1.19 12.38 -12.76
C THR A 17 -0.99 11.41 -11.60
N ILE A 18 -1.10 10.10 -11.85
CA ILE A 18 -0.87 9.08 -10.82
C ILE A 18 0.58 9.09 -10.33
N GLN A 19 1.54 9.24 -11.23
CA GLN A 19 2.96 9.38 -10.85
C GLN A 19 3.17 10.59 -9.94
N THR A 20 2.55 11.74 -10.26
CA THR A 20 2.59 12.93 -9.41
C THR A 20 1.92 12.69 -8.06
N MET A 21 0.75 12.05 -8.03
CA MET A 21 0.04 11.73 -6.80
C MET A 21 0.79 10.76 -5.89
N ASN A 22 1.69 9.94 -6.44
CA ASN A 22 2.51 8.98 -5.69
C ASN A 22 3.90 9.52 -5.31
N GLN A 23 4.21 10.80 -5.54
CA GLN A 23 5.52 11.39 -5.20
C GLN A 23 5.83 11.35 -3.71
N HIS A 24 4.81 11.29 -2.85
CA HIS A 24 4.96 11.14 -1.39
C HIS A 24 5.37 9.73 -0.96
N LEU A 25 5.28 8.73 -1.85
CA LEU A 25 5.66 7.36 -1.52
C LEU A 25 7.18 7.24 -1.36
N PRO A 26 7.65 6.50 -0.35
CA PRO A 26 9.08 6.27 -0.19
C PRO A 26 9.63 5.47 -1.39
N SER A 27 10.78 5.89 -1.89
CA SER A 27 11.43 5.27 -3.07
C SER A 27 11.85 3.80 -2.86
N LYS A 28 11.92 3.35 -1.61
CA LYS A 28 12.22 1.98 -1.20
C LYS A 28 11.29 1.58 -0.06
N ARG A 29 11.09 0.28 0.11
CA ARG A 29 10.39 -0.31 1.26
C ARG A 29 11.29 -1.32 1.96
N LEU A 30 11.28 -1.31 3.28
CA LEU A 30 12.08 -2.24 4.10
C LEU A 30 11.21 -3.37 4.64
N SER A 31 11.82 -4.51 4.95
CA SER A 31 11.07 -5.61 5.56
C SER A 31 10.76 -5.29 7.02
N LEU A 32 9.68 -5.85 7.55
CA LEU A 32 9.37 -5.76 8.98
C LEU A 32 10.55 -6.25 9.84
N LYS A 33 11.20 -7.34 9.40
CA LYS A 33 12.39 -7.88 10.06
C LYS A 33 13.51 -6.83 10.19
N ASP A 34 13.80 -6.11 9.12
CA ASP A 34 14.86 -5.10 9.12
C ASP A 34 14.48 -3.90 10.00
N LEU A 35 13.23 -3.44 9.91
CA LEU A 35 12.73 -2.29 10.66
C LEU A 35 12.71 -2.53 12.17
N LEU A 36 12.38 -3.74 12.62
CA LEU A 36 12.41 -4.12 14.04
C LEU A 36 13.83 -4.14 14.61
N ALA A 37 14.85 -4.37 13.78
CA ALA A 37 16.25 -4.37 14.21
C ALA A 37 16.85 -2.96 14.29
N MET A 38 16.16 -1.93 13.79
CA MET A 38 16.66 -0.56 13.79
C MET A 38 16.44 0.14 15.13
N GLU A 39 17.44 0.87 15.59
CA GLU A 39 17.31 1.74 16.76
C GLU A 39 16.24 2.82 16.54
N LYS A 40 16.26 3.44 15.34
CA LYS A 40 15.28 4.42 14.85
C LYS A 40 14.63 3.87 13.56
N PRO A 41 13.50 3.15 13.67
CA PRO A 41 12.87 2.54 12.50
C PRO A 41 12.36 3.58 11.51
N GLY A 42 12.60 3.34 10.23
CA GLY A 42 12.13 4.21 9.18
C GLY A 42 12.87 3.99 7.86
N ILE A 43 12.52 4.79 6.86
CA ILE A 43 13.07 4.70 5.51
C ILE A 43 13.69 6.04 5.13
N LYS A 44 14.94 6.01 4.64
CA LYS A 44 15.57 7.21 4.07
C LYS A 44 15.06 7.46 2.65
N GLY A 45 14.46 8.62 2.44
CA GLY A 45 14.03 9.13 1.14
C GLY A 45 15.20 9.67 0.31
N LYS A 46 14.89 10.12 -0.91
CA LYS A 46 15.90 10.67 -1.85
C LYS A 46 16.41 12.06 -1.42
N ASP A 47 15.57 12.89 -0.81
CA ASP A 47 15.86 14.30 -0.52
C ASP A 47 16.21 14.54 0.96
N ASN A 48 16.98 13.61 1.55
CA ASN A 48 17.31 13.60 2.98
C ASN A 48 16.09 13.53 3.93
N THR A 49 14.90 13.29 3.39
CA THR A 49 13.68 13.02 4.16
C THR A 49 13.78 11.66 4.85
N PHE A 50 13.30 11.56 6.08
CA PHE A 50 13.27 10.31 6.82
C PHE A 50 11.83 9.96 7.21
N PHE A 51 11.32 8.88 6.63
CA PHE A 51 10.00 8.35 6.93
C PHE A 51 10.10 7.53 8.20
N VAL A 52 9.92 8.18 9.35
CA VAL A 52 9.92 7.53 10.67
C VAL A 52 8.74 6.56 10.75
N MET A 53 8.98 5.39 11.35
CA MET A 53 7.93 4.44 11.72
C MET A 53 7.92 4.25 13.23
N GLU A 54 6.75 4.35 13.84
CA GLU A 54 6.61 4.19 15.27
C GLU A 54 6.83 2.72 15.69
N LYS A 55 7.66 2.53 16.72
CA LYS A 55 7.93 1.18 17.27
C LYS A 55 6.64 0.48 17.71
N LYS A 56 5.72 1.20 18.34
CA LYS A 56 4.43 0.65 18.79
C LYS A 56 3.58 0.10 17.64
N GLU A 57 3.61 0.75 16.47
CA GLU A 57 2.94 0.25 15.28
C GLU A 57 3.64 -0.99 14.71
N LEU A 58 4.98 -1.00 14.69
CA LEU A 58 5.75 -2.17 14.27
C LEU A 58 5.51 -3.38 15.17
N ASP A 59 5.40 -3.16 16.49
CA ASP A 59 5.06 -4.18 17.46
C ASP A 59 3.65 -4.75 17.18
N LEU A 60 2.66 -3.87 16.93
CA LEU A 60 1.31 -4.26 16.56
C LEU A 60 1.28 -5.09 15.26
N VAL A 61 2.02 -4.66 14.24
CA VAL A 61 2.16 -5.38 12.96
C VAL A 61 2.82 -6.74 13.18
N SER A 62 3.89 -6.79 13.98
CA SER A 62 4.63 -8.02 14.27
C SER A 62 3.80 -9.04 15.06
N GLY A 63 2.96 -8.58 15.99
CA GLY A 63 2.00 -9.43 16.72
C GLY A 63 0.82 -9.90 15.87
N SER A 64 0.59 -9.24 14.74
CA SER A 64 -0.48 -9.59 13.79
C SER A 64 -0.03 -10.54 12.68
N LEU A 65 1.24 -10.95 12.65
CA LEU A 65 1.84 -11.73 11.57
C LEU A 65 2.83 -12.79 12.10
N PRO A 66 2.74 -14.06 11.66
CA PRO A 66 3.73 -15.07 12.02
C PRO A 66 5.17 -14.67 11.65
N ARG A 67 6.12 -15.01 12.52
CA ARG A 67 7.53 -14.58 12.41
C ARG A 67 8.22 -14.95 11.09
N PHE A 68 7.86 -16.08 10.49
CA PHE A 68 8.43 -16.52 9.21
C PHE A 68 8.04 -15.62 8.03
N LEU A 69 6.97 -14.82 8.15
CA LEU A 69 6.53 -13.84 7.15
C LEU A 69 7.15 -12.46 7.35
N TRP A 70 7.85 -12.18 8.46
CA TRP A 70 8.39 -10.84 8.74
C TRP A 70 9.41 -10.36 7.68
N GLY A 71 10.13 -11.28 7.04
CA GLY A 71 11.04 -10.94 5.93
C GLY A 71 10.32 -10.65 4.62
N ARG A 72 9.06 -11.08 4.48
CA ARG A 72 8.23 -10.88 3.28
C ARG A 72 7.39 -9.61 3.36
N LEU A 73 6.93 -9.24 4.55
CA LEU A 73 6.16 -8.02 4.76
C LEU A 73 7.03 -6.77 4.53
N ARG A 74 6.66 -5.94 3.56
CA ARG A 74 7.37 -4.69 3.26
C ARG A 74 6.54 -3.49 3.69
N LEU A 75 7.15 -2.58 4.44
CA LEU A 75 6.49 -1.37 4.95
C LEU A 75 6.93 -0.11 4.19
N PRO A 76 6.06 0.92 4.09
CA PRO A 76 4.69 0.94 4.60
C PRO A 76 3.74 0.00 3.84
N LEU A 77 2.69 -0.47 4.52
CA LEU A 77 1.54 -1.15 3.91
C LEU A 77 0.87 -0.18 2.93
N LEU A 78 0.66 -0.61 1.70
CA LEU A 78 0.05 0.25 0.68
C LEU A 78 -1.46 0.04 0.68
N ILE A 79 -2.19 1.13 0.91
CA ILE A 79 -3.64 1.24 0.75
C ILE A 79 -3.89 1.71 -0.68
N GLU A 80 -4.12 0.77 -1.59
CA GLU A 80 -4.26 1.05 -3.00
C GLU A 80 -5.64 1.63 -3.31
N MET A 81 -5.65 2.83 -3.87
CA MET A 81 -6.84 3.52 -4.33
C MET A 81 -6.85 3.51 -5.86
N SER A 82 -7.96 3.04 -6.44
CA SER A 82 -8.19 3.09 -7.89
C SER A 82 -9.60 3.59 -8.16
N PRO A 83 -9.81 4.43 -9.18
CA PRO A 83 -11.15 4.71 -9.70
C PRO A 83 -11.92 3.43 -10.07
N ASP A 84 -11.20 2.36 -10.44
CA ASP A 84 -11.79 1.08 -10.87
C ASP A 84 -12.38 0.26 -9.70
N PHE A 85 -12.04 0.55 -8.43
CA PHE A 85 -12.52 -0.25 -7.29
C PHE A 85 -13.93 0.14 -6.81
N GLY A 86 -14.46 1.24 -7.31
CA GLY A 86 -15.71 1.84 -6.83
C GLY A 86 -15.51 2.80 -5.66
N ASN A 87 -16.55 3.57 -5.33
CA ASN A 87 -16.47 4.66 -4.37
C ASN A 87 -16.08 4.17 -2.97
N GLY A 88 -14.96 4.70 -2.46
CA GLY A 88 -14.48 4.44 -1.10
C GLY A 88 -13.92 3.04 -0.87
N ALA A 89 -13.69 2.26 -1.93
CA ALA A 89 -13.01 0.97 -1.85
C ALA A 89 -11.50 1.15 -2.02
N ALA A 90 -10.74 0.44 -1.20
CA ALA A 90 -9.30 0.32 -1.29
C ALA A 90 -8.89 -1.14 -1.33
N ARG A 91 -7.79 -1.42 -2.02
CA ARG A 91 -7.19 -2.74 -2.09
C ARG A 91 -5.92 -2.78 -1.26
N ILE A 92 -5.73 -3.87 -0.54
CA ILE A 92 -4.43 -4.25 0.02
C ILE A 92 -3.97 -5.48 -0.75
N GLN A 93 -2.72 -5.48 -1.21
CA GLN A 93 -2.15 -6.57 -1.98
C GLN A 93 -0.94 -7.17 -1.28
N GLY A 94 -0.81 -8.50 -1.36
CA GLY A 94 0.24 -9.30 -0.76
C GLY A 94 -0.27 -10.19 0.36
N GLU A 95 0.29 -11.39 0.48
CA GLU A 95 -0.15 -12.38 1.46
C GLU A 95 0.07 -11.89 2.89
N ALA A 96 1.27 -11.37 3.19
CA ALA A 96 1.63 -10.91 4.52
C ALA A 96 0.87 -9.62 4.89
N GLU A 97 0.72 -8.71 3.92
CA GLU A 97 -0.02 -7.46 4.06
C GLU A 97 -1.48 -7.74 4.40
N THR A 98 -2.09 -8.68 3.69
CA THR A 98 -3.48 -9.06 3.87
C THR A 98 -3.72 -9.77 5.21
N GLU A 99 -2.78 -10.60 5.67
CA GLU A 99 -2.84 -11.23 7.00
C GLU A 99 -2.85 -10.16 8.11
N VAL A 100 -1.92 -9.20 8.05
CA VAL A 100 -1.83 -8.10 9.02
C VAL A 100 -3.13 -7.30 9.04
N VAL A 101 -3.61 -6.87 7.87
CA VAL A 101 -4.82 -6.03 7.78
C VAL A 101 -6.06 -6.79 8.25
N SER A 102 -6.20 -8.07 7.88
CA SER A 102 -7.32 -8.90 8.33
C SER A 102 -7.34 -9.03 9.85
N LYS A 103 -6.16 -9.30 10.45
CA LYS A 103 -6.02 -9.43 11.92
C LYS A 103 -6.34 -8.13 12.64
N ILE A 104 -5.81 -7.00 12.16
CA ILE A 104 -6.02 -5.69 12.77
C ILE A 104 -7.49 -5.26 12.70
N LEU A 105 -8.16 -5.52 11.57
CA LEU A 105 -9.56 -5.16 11.36
C LEU A 105 -10.56 -6.20 11.89
N GLY A 106 -10.09 -7.32 12.44
CA GLY A 106 -10.97 -8.41 12.91
C GLY A 106 -11.74 -9.10 11.78
N LYS A 107 -11.19 -9.11 10.55
CA LYS A 107 -11.79 -9.79 9.39
C LYS A 107 -11.20 -11.18 9.22
N GLN A 108 -11.96 -12.05 8.57
CA GLN A 108 -11.43 -13.34 8.13
C GLN A 108 -10.35 -13.12 7.07
N ARG A 109 -9.29 -13.94 7.14
CA ARG A 109 -8.26 -13.94 6.11
C ARG A 109 -8.89 -14.32 4.77
N PRO A 110 -8.77 -13.51 3.71
CA PRO A 110 -9.21 -13.91 2.40
C PRO A 110 -8.33 -15.05 1.87
N GLN A 111 -8.92 -15.91 1.03
CA GLN A 111 -8.20 -17.00 0.38
C GLN A 111 -7.19 -16.51 -0.68
N GLY A 112 -7.30 -15.25 -1.11
CA GLY A 112 -6.44 -14.65 -2.12
C GLY A 112 -5.26 -13.84 -1.56
N LYS A 113 -4.44 -13.33 -2.48
CA LYS A 113 -3.32 -12.41 -2.17
C LYS A 113 -3.76 -10.93 -2.10
N GLN A 114 -5.04 -10.68 -1.91
CA GLN A 114 -5.59 -9.33 -1.82
C GLN A 114 -6.86 -9.30 -0.98
N ILE A 115 -7.13 -8.16 -0.36
CA ILE A 115 -8.39 -7.84 0.32
C ILE A 115 -8.90 -6.49 -0.15
N ILE A 116 -10.22 -6.37 -0.32
CA ILE A 116 -10.89 -5.09 -0.48
C ILE A 116 -11.40 -4.64 0.89
N ILE A 117 -11.07 -3.40 1.25
CA ILE A 117 -11.53 -2.74 2.46
C ILE A 117 -12.24 -1.44 2.05
N TYR A 118 -13.24 -1.01 2.81
CA TYR A 118 -13.98 0.21 2.52
C TYR A 118 -13.57 1.34 3.46
N LEU A 119 -14.11 2.52 3.21
CA LEU A 119 -13.76 3.74 3.93
C LEU A 119 -13.77 3.61 5.47
N PRO A 120 -14.75 2.92 6.11
CA PRO A 120 -14.71 2.71 7.56
C PRO A 120 -13.46 1.92 7.99
N GLU A 121 -13.12 0.86 7.27
CA GLU A 121 -11.94 0.04 7.58
C GLU A 121 -10.63 0.74 7.25
N VAL A 122 -10.58 1.52 6.16
CA VAL A 122 -9.42 2.36 5.84
C VAL A 122 -9.16 3.35 6.97
N ARG A 123 -10.23 4.00 7.49
CA ARG A 123 -10.12 4.91 8.63
C ARG A 123 -9.61 4.20 9.88
N GLU A 124 -10.15 3.03 10.20
CA GLU A 124 -9.70 2.26 11.36
C GLU A 124 -8.25 1.79 11.22
N LEU A 125 -7.85 1.32 10.03
CA LEU A 125 -6.48 0.92 9.74
C LEU A 125 -5.52 2.11 9.90
N ARG A 126 -5.85 3.27 9.32
CA ARG A 126 -5.06 4.51 9.43
C ARG A 126 -4.99 5.05 10.86
N ARG A 127 -6.03 4.83 11.67
CA ARG A 127 -6.06 5.21 13.08
C ARG A 127 -5.09 4.36 13.91
N ARG A 128 -4.96 3.07 13.60
CA ARG A 128 -4.07 2.15 14.31
C ARG A 128 -2.64 2.17 13.80
N LEU A 129 -2.45 2.40 12.50
CA LEU A 129 -1.15 2.34 11.83
C LEU A 129 -0.82 3.63 11.04
N PRO A 130 -0.79 4.81 11.67
CA PRO A 130 -0.59 6.08 10.96
C PRO A 130 0.77 6.24 10.27
N THR A 131 1.85 5.62 10.77
CA THR A 131 3.22 5.75 10.22
C THR A 131 3.69 4.54 9.40
N THR A 132 3.03 3.38 9.58
CA THR A 132 3.37 2.13 8.89
C THR A 132 2.42 1.80 7.73
N THR A 133 1.46 2.67 7.42
CA THR A 133 0.60 2.58 6.23
C THR A 133 0.72 3.83 5.36
N GLN A 134 0.47 3.68 4.05
CA GLN A 134 0.48 4.80 3.12
C GLN A 134 -0.52 4.57 1.97
N TYR A 135 -1.14 5.64 1.50
CA TYR A 135 -2.00 5.56 0.31
C TYR A 135 -1.16 5.48 -0.97
N ALA A 136 -1.53 4.57 -1.87
CA ALA A 136 -0.95 4.46 -3.20
C ALA A 136 -2.06 4.56 -4.25
N PHE A 137 -1.93 5.46 -5.21
CA PHE A 137 -2.86 5.55 -6.32
C PHE A 137 -2.41 4.59 -7.42
N VAL A 138 -3.33 3.73 -7.87
CA VAL A 138 -3.06 2.72 -8.90
C VAL A 138 -4.08 2.83 -10.03
N THR A 139 -3.73 2.29 -11.19
CA THR A 139 -4.62 2.24 -12.35
C THR A 139 -4.38 0.99 -13.15
N ASN A 140 -5.44 0.39 -13.70
CA ASN A 140 -5.33 -0.87 -14.43
C ASN A 140 -5.07 -0.72 -15.94
N ILE A 141 -4.42 0.37 -16.35
CA ILE A 141 -4.17 0.76 -17.74
C ILE A 141 -3.36 -0.28 -18.55
N ARG A 142 -2.79 -1.31 -17.91
CA ARG A 142 -2.00 -2.37 -18.55
C ARG A 142 -2.76 -3.68 -18.81
N ASP A 143 -3.88 -3.95 -18.13
CA ASP A 143 -4.56 -5.26 -18.24
C ASP A 143 -5.65 -5.30 -19.32
N ARG A 144 -6.03 -4.17 -19.91
CA ARG A 144 -7.10 -4.14 -20.94
C ARG A 144 -6.62 -4.44 -22.36
N ASP A 145 -5.32 -4.71 -22.55
CA ASP A 145 -4.71 -4.98 -23.85
C ASP A 145 -4.37 -6.49 -24.03
N ILE A 146 -4.84 -7.36 -23.13
CA ILE A 146 -4.77 -8.83 -23.27
C ILE A 146 -6.18 -9.40 -23.05
N ASP A 147 -6.99 -9.32 -24.10
CA ASP A 147 -8.09 -10.25 -24.42
C ASP A 147 -8.39 -10.11 -25.92
#